data_AF-A0A538IVU9-F1
#
_entry.id   AF-A0A538IVU9-F1
#
_cell.length_a   1.000
_cell.length_b   1.000
_cell.length_c   1.000
_cell.angle_alpha   90.00
_cell.angle_beta   90.00
_cell.angle_gamma   90.00
#
_symmetry.space_group_name_H-M   'P 1'
#
loop_
_entity.id
_entity.type
_entity.pdbx_description
1 polymer ?
#
loop_
_entity_poly.entity_id
_entity_poly.type
_entity_poly.pdbx_seq_one_letter_code
_entity_poly.pdbx_strand_id
1 'polypeptide(L)'
;MAGAALLTLPSALMRFHVFGTVHEAPPLETLLFGIAILGAAFLVSWAAEVAQLDISKGLAIAFLALIAVLPEYAVDLVFSWKAGVEDRTGVAMCQGTHCRGLAVANMTGANRLLIGVGWAAVVLLWYYRSKQKGVTLPGSRRTDLGFLFIATLWAMKLVILKHIDLFDTAVFGAMFVVYILHAAREEHEEPELVGPPLALAALPTRLRRIVTALLFLFAATMILASAEPFASGLVSCRRRSTSGRCSSARFRWCMRSRIARPGRCSWTRSRSKRSC
;
A
#
# COMPACT_ATOMS: atom_id res chain seq x y z
N MET A 1 16.51 11.78 -9.26
CA MET A 1 15.94 10.94 -10.34
C MET A 1 16.72 9.65 -10.56
N ALA A 2 17.99 9.70 -10.98
CA ALA A 2 18.78 8.48 -11.24
C ALA A 2 18.80 7.51 -10.04
N GLY A 3 18.98 8.01 -8.80
CA GLY A 3 18.92 7.18 -7.60
C GLY A 3 17.58 6.46 -7.39
N ALA A 4 16.44 7.12 -7.60
CA ALA A 4 15.13 6.48 -7.49
C ALA A 4 14.90 5.44 -8.61
N ALA A 5 15.38 5.72 -9.82
CA ALA A 5 15.37 4.74 -10.92
C ALA A 5 16.28 3.53 -10.58
N LEU A 6 17.45 3.76 -9.99
CA LEU A 6 18.35 2.70 -9.52
C LEU A 6 17.69 1.79 -8.49
N LEU A 7 16.83 2.33 -7.60
CA LEU A 7 16.08 1.51 -6.64
C LEU A 7 15.10 0.53 -7.30
N THR A 8 14.65 0.81 -8.52
CA THR A 8 13.76 -0.10 -9.27
C THR A 8 14.51 -1.21 -10.00
N LEU A 9 15.82 -1.03 -10.29
CA LEU A 9 16.60 -1.97 -11.10
C LEU A 9 16.68 -3.38 -10.52
N PRO A 10 16.90 -3.60 -9.20
CA PRO A 10 16.95 -4.95 -8.64
C PRO A 10 15.66 -5.74 -8.90
N SER A 11 14.49 -5.09 -8.77
CA SER A 11 13.19 -5.74 -9.02
C SER A 11 12.99 -6.07 -10.51
N ALA A 12 13.39 -5.16 -11.41
CA ALA A 12 13.30 -5.37 -12.85
C ALA A 12 14.19 -6.56 -13.26
N LEU A 13 15.42 -6.61 -12.75
CA LEU A 13 16.38 -7.68 -13.01
C LEU A 13 15.88 -9.05 -12.50
N MET A 14 15.21 -9.08 -11.34
CA MET A 14 14.57 -10.30 -10.81
C MET A 14 13.34 -10.71 -11.63
N ARG A 15 12.52 -9.76 -12.07
CA ARG A 15 11.28 -10.01 -12.82
C ARG A 15 11.54 -10.46 -14.26
N PHE A 16 12.56 -9.92 -14.91
CA PHE A 16 12.99 -10.32 -16.26
C PHE A 16 13.95 -11.53 -16.26
N HIS A 17 14.05 -12.24 -15.13
CA HIS A 17 14.83 -13.48 -15.00
C HIS A 17 16.32 -13.35 -15.37
N VAL A 18 16.92 -12.16 -15.25
CA VAL A 18 18.31 -11.91 -15.67
C VAL A 18 19.32 -12.67 -14.79
N PHE A 19 18.99 -12.94 -13.52
CA PHE A 19 19.86 -13.66 -12.57
C PHE A 19 19.37 -15.08 -12.21
N GLY A 20 18.40 -15.62 -12.95
CA GLY A 20 17.72 -16.87 -12.59
C GLY A 20 16.73 -16.68 -11.45
N THR A 21 15.79 -17.61 -11.31
CA THR A 21 14.75 -17.52 -10.28
C THR A 21 15.35 -17.78 -8.91
N VAL A 22 15.60 -16.72 -8.14
CA VAL A 22 15.82 -16.86 -6.69
C VAL A 22 14.46 -17.23 -6.11
N HIS A 23 14.28 -18.50 -5.73
CA HIS A 23 13.04 -19.02 -5.11
C HIS A 23 13.21 -19.25 -3.60
N GLU A 24 14.35 -18.87 -3.03
CA GLU A 24 14.80 -19.38 -1.72
C GLU A 24 14.78 -18.33 -0.59
N ALA A 25 14.65 -17.03 -0.89
CA ALA A 25 14.75 -15.96 0.13
C ALA A 25 13.57 -14.96 0.13
N PRO A 26 12.34 -15.38 0.49
CA PRO A 26 11.17 -14.52 0.46
C PRO A 26 11.26 -13.22 1.27
N PRO A 27 12.01 -13.08 2.38
CA PRO A 27 12.14 -11.77 3.04
C PRO A 27 12.94 -10.77 2.21
N LEU A 28 14.03 -11.21 1.56
CA LEU A 28 14.90 -10.36 0.77
C LEU A 28 14.22 -9.95 -0.53
N GLU A 29 13.57 -10.90 -1.21
CA GLU A 29 12.77 -10.63 -2.41
C GLU A 29 11.65 -9.63 -2.09
N THR A 30 10.88 -9.84 -1.01
CA THR A 30 9.84 -8.89 -0.59
C THR A 30 10.41 -7.50 -0.34
N LEU A 31 11.56 -7.40 0.31
CA LEU A 31 12.23 -6.12 0.56
C LEU A 31 12.63 -5.42 -0.74
N LEU A 32 13.20 -6.15 -1.70
CA LEU A 32 13.64 -5.61 -2.99
C LEU A 32 12.46 -5.12 -3.84
N PHE A 33 11.36 -5.88 -3.90
CA PHE A 33 10.15 -5.41 -4.56
C PHE A 33 9.52 -4.20 -3.84
N GLY A 34 9.55 -4.18 -2.51
CA GLY A 34 9.10 -3.02 -1.73
C GLY A 34 9.94 -1.75 -1.99
N ILE A 35 11.27 -1.89 -2.05
CA ILE A 35 12.18 -0.79 -2.39
C ILE A 35 11.92 -0.27 -3.81
N ALA A 36 11.64 -1.16 -4.76
CA ALA A 36 11.29 -0.77 -6.10
C ALA A 36 9.96 -0.02 -6.18
N ILE A 37 8.93 -0.48 -5.46
CA ILE A 37 7.66 0.24 -5.35
C ILE A 37 7.88 1.63 -4.75
N LEU A 38 8.70 1.77 -3.70
CA LEU A 38 9.06 3.06 -3.12
C LEU A 38 9.78 3.97 -4.12
N GLY A 39 10.79 3.44 -4.83
CA GLY A 39 11.50 4.18 -5.87
C GLY A 39 10.56 4.68 -6.99
N ALA A 40 9.65 3.82 -7.44
CA ALA A 40 8.64 4.17 -8.43
C ALA A 40 7.64 5.21 -7.90
N ALA A 41 7.23 5.14 -6.63
CA ALA A 41 6.37 6.14 -6.01
C ALA A 41 7.00 7.55 -6.01
N PHE A 42 8.32 7.66 -5.76
CA PHE A 42 9.03 8.93 -5.90
C PHE A 42 9.05 9.45 -7.34
N LEU A 43 9.27 8.57 -8.33
CA LEU A 43 9.24 8.94 -9.75
C LEU A 43 7.86 9.46 -10.15
N VAL A 44 6.79 8.78 -9.71
CA VAL A 44 5.40 9.23 -9.86
C VAL A 44 5.19 10.61 -9.25
N SER A 45 5.66 10.84 -8.01
CA SER A 45 5.49 12.12 -7.31
C SER A 45 6.15 13.27 -8.06
N TRP A 46 7.38 13.07 -8.55
CA TRP A 46 8.06 14.11 -9.33
C TRP A 46 7.42 14.32 -10.70
N ALA A 47 6.99 13.26 -11.38
CA ALA A 47 6.26 13.38 -12.64
C ALA A 47 4.93 14.11 -12.44
N ALA A 48 4.25 13.85 -11.33
CA ALA A 48 3.04 14.53 -10.89
C ALA A 48 3.28 16.04 -10.72
N GLU A 49 4.25 16.44 -9.88
CA GLU A 49 4.56 17.86 -9.66
C GLU A 49 4.84 18.63 -10.97
N VAL A 50 5.60 18.03 -11.90
CA VAL A 50 5.88 18.64 -13.21
C VAL A 50 4.64 18.68 -14.10
N ALA A 51 3.80 17.64 -14.08
CA ALA A 51 2.60 17.56 -14.90
C ALA A 51 1.57 18.65 -14.59
N GLN A 52 1.60 19.21 -13.37
CA GLN A 52 0.73 20.34 -13.00
C GLN A 52 0.97 21.58 -13.87
N LEU A 53 2.18 21.76 -14.42
CA LEU A 53 2.50 22.86 -15.33
C LEU A 53 1.83 22.74 -16.70
N ASP A 54 1.45 21.53 -17.10
CA ASP A 54 1.04 21.21 -18.47
C ASP A 54 -0.46 20.85 -18.60
N ILE A 55 -1.18 20.71 -17.48
CA ILE A 55 -2.57 20.22 -17.40
C ILE A 55 -3.47 21.27 -16.73
N SER A 56 -4.76 21.32 -17.10
CA SER A 56 -5.74 22.18 -16.41
C SER A 56 -5.77 21.89 -14.90
N LYS A 57 -5.76 22.95 -14.08
CA LYS A 57 -5.70 22.89 -12.60
C LYS A 57 -6.58 21.79 -12.00
N GLY A 58 -7.83 21.68 -12.48
CA GLY A 58 -8.77 20.70 -11.96
C GLY A 58 -8.44 19.24 -12.26
N LEU A 59 -8.01 18.95 -13.48
CA LEU A 59 -7.61 17.59 -13.89
C LEU A 59 -6.30 17.17 -13.22
N ALA A 60 -5.41 18.14 -12.96
CA ALA A 60 -4.16 17.89 -12.25
C ALA A 60 -4.42 17.33 -10.84
N ILE A 61 -5.20 18.02 -10.01
CA ILE A 61 -5.42 17.62 -8.60
C ILE A 61 -5.98 16.20 -8.51
N ALA A 62 -7.03 15.93 -9.28
CA ALA A 62 -7.73 14.66 -9.29
C ALA A 62 -6.85 13.49 -9.72
N PHE A 63 -6.16 13.66 -10.85
CA PHE A 63 -5.32 12.63 -11.43
C PHE A 63 -4.06 12.41 -10.59
N LEU A 64 -3.44 13.48 -10.09
CA LEU A 64 -2.26 13.38 -9.25
C LEU A 64 -2.55 12.73 -7.90
N ALA A 65 -3.67 13.09 -7.25
CA ALA A 65 -4.06 12.47 -5.99
C ALA A 65 -4.26 10.96 -6.15
N LEU A 66 -4.88 10.52 -7.25
CA LEU A 66 -5.08 9.11 -7.54
C LEU A 66 -3.75 8.37 -7.79
N ILE A 67 -2.85 8.96 -8.57
CA ILE A 67 -1.58 8.31 -8.91
C ILE A 67 -0.61 8.30 -7.72
N ALA A 68 -0.64 9.32 -6.85
CA ALA A 68 0.23 9.38 -5.67
C ALA A 68 0.04 8.17 -4.72
N VAL A 69 -1.17 7.61 -4.67
CA VAL A 69 -1.49 6.41 -3.88
C VAL A 69 -1.59 5.14 -4.74
N LEU A 70 -1.13 5.18 -5.99
CA LEU A 70 -1.16 4.04 -6.91
C LEU A 70 -0.51 2.76 -6.34
N PRO A 71 0.64 2.82 -5.63
CA PRO A 71 1.21 1.63 -4.99
C PRO A 71 0.24 0.88 -4.08
N GLU A 72 -0.54 1.62 -3.32
CA GLU A 72 -1.52 1.08 -2.37
C GLU A 72 -2.63 0.37 -3.14
N TYR A 73 -3.20 1.04 -4.15
CA TYR A 73 -4.23 0.46 -5.01
C TYR A 73 -3.74 -0.78 -5.76
N ALA A 74 -2.49 -0.80 -6.20
CA ALA A 74 -1.93 -1.95 -6.92
C ALA A 74 -1.89 -3.20 -6.03
N VAL A 75 -1.47 -3.06 -4.76
CA VAL A 75 -1.44 -4.18 -3.80
C VAL A 75 -2.86 -4.61 -3.42
N ASP A 76 -3.77 -3.65 -3.20
CA ASP A 76 -5.15 -3.94 -2.83
C ASP A 76 -5.94 -4.64 -3.95
N LEU A 77 -5.70 -4.24 -5.20
CA LEU A 77 -6.24 -4.88 -6.39
C LEU A 77 -5.74 -6.32 -6.55
N VAL A 78 -4.46 -6.60 -6.25
CA VAL A 78 -3.93 -7.97 -6.28
C VAL A 78 -4.68 -8.85 -5.28
N PHE A 79 -4.88 -8.40 -4.04
CA PHE A 79 -5.62 -9.19 -3.05
C PHE A 79 -7.09 -9.35 -3.42
N SER A 80 -7.73 -8.29 -3.92
CA SER A 80 -9.14 -8.31 -4.35
C SER A 80 -9.35 -9.22 -5.56
N TRP A 81 -8.44 -9.19 -6.54
CA TRP A 81 -8.47 -10.10 -7.68
C TRP A 81 -8.30 -11.55 -7.26
N LYS A 82 -7.30 -11.84 -6.41
CA LYS A 82 -7.07 -13.18 -5.87
C LYS A 82 -8.26 -13.68 -5.05
N ALA A 83 -8.93 -12.80 -4.31
CA ALA A 83 -10.17 -13.13 -3.59
C ALA A 83 -11.30 -13.53 -4.54
N GLY A 84 -11.52 -12.79 -5.63
CA GLY A 84 -12.53 -13.15 -6.62
C GLY A 84 -12.24 -14.46 -7.34
N VAL A 85 -10.98 -14.76 -7.63
CA VAL A 85 -10.58 -16.05 -8.22
C VAL A 85 -10.74 -17.20 -7.22
N GLU A 86 -10.32 -17.01 -5.96
CA GLU A 86 -10.49 -17.98 -4.87
C GLU A 86 -11.98 -18.30 -4.65
N ASP A 87 -12.85 -17.28 -4.58
CA ASP A 87 -14.30 -17.45 -4.42
C ASP A 87 -14.95 -18.18 -5.62
N ARG A 88 -14.46 -17.93 -6.86
CA ARG A 88 -14.98 -18.57 -8.07
C ARG A 88 -14.52 -20.03 -8.22
N THR A 89 -13.27 -20.31 -7.88
CA THR A 89 -12.62 -21.61 -8.20
C THR A 89 -12.50 -22.53 -6.99
N GLY A 90 -12.64 -22.01 -5.77
CA GLY A 90 -12.36 -22.72 -4.52
C GLY A 90 -10.87 -22.99 -4.27
N VAL A 91 -9.98 -22.51 -5.15
CA VAL A 91 -8.53 -22.72 -5.02
C VAL A 91 -7.94 -21.61 -4.15
N ALA A 92 -7.30 -22.01 -3.04
CA ALA A 92 -6.67 -21.06 -2.13
C ALA A 92 -5.50 -20.32 -2.79
N MET A 93 -5.60 -18.99 -2.91
CA MET A 93 -4.61 -18.14 -3.57
C MET A 93 -3.66 -17.45 -2.58
N CYS A 94 -4.07 -17.29 -1.31
CA CYS A 94 -3.31 -16.55 -0.29
C CYS A 94 -2.77 -17.45 0.85
N GLN A 95 -2.15 -18.59 0.47
CA GLN A 95 -1.32 -19.46 1.34
C GLN A 95 -1.89 -19.73 2.76
N GLY A 96 -3.17 -20.10 2.84
CA GLY A 96 -3.83 -20.50 4.10
C GLY A 96 -4.53 -19.36 4.85
N THR A 97 -4.59 -18.16 4.28
CA THR A 97 -5.49 -17.08 4.71
C THR A 97 -6.46 -16.77 3.58
N HIS A 98 -7.71 -16.43 3.88
CA HIS A 98 -8.67 -15.98 2.87
C HIS A 98 -8.23 -14.64 2.28
N CYS A 99 -8.07 -14.57 0.95
CA CYS A 99 -7.64 -13.35 0.27
C CYS A 99 -8.59 -12.17 0.51
N ARG A 100 -9.90 -12.45 0.68
CA ARG A 100 -10.92 -11.44 1.03
C ARG A 100 -10.59 -10.68 2.32
N GLY A 101 -10.10 -11.40 3.34
CA GLY A 101 -9.69 -10.79 4.60
C GLY A 101 -8.44 -9.92 4.47
N LEU A 102 -7.50 -10.30 3.59
CA LEU A 102 -6.29 -9.54 3.33
C LEU A 102 -6.58 -8.24 2.57
N ALA A 103 -7.48 -8.26 1.58
CA ALA A 103 -7.92 -7.06 0.86
C ALA A 103 -8.54 -6.04 1.83
N VAL A 104 -9.53 -6.45 2.63
CA VAL A 104 -10.18 -5.54 3.60
C VAL A 104 -9.19 -5.05 4.66
N ALA A 105 -8.29 -5.91 5.14
CA ALA A 105 -7.28 -5.52 6.11
C ALA A 105 -6.27 -4.52 5.55
N ASN A 106 -5.89 -4.65 4.28
CA ASN A 106 -5.00 -3.72 3.59
C ASN A 106 -5.69 -2.35 3.41
N MET A 107 -6.86 -2.32 2.77
CA MET A 107 -7.67 -1.12 2.57
C MET A 107 -7.93 -0.34 3.89
N THR A 108 -8.33 -1.04 4.96
CA THR A 108 -8.59 -0.39 6.25
C THR A 108 -7.30 -0.03 7.00
N GLY A 109 -6.25 -0.83 6.87
CA GLY A 109 -4.94 -0.59 7.47
C GLY A 109 -4.28 0.66 6.90
N ALA A 110 -4.30 0.84 5.58
CA ALA A 110 -3.75 2.01 4.91
C ALA A 110 -4.43 3.31 5.37
N ASN A 111 -5.76 3.34 5.42
CA ASN A 111 -6.51 4.51 5.91
C ASN A 111 -6.19 4.85 7.37
N ARG A 112 -6.05 3.84 8.23
CA ARG A 112 -5.66 4.04 9.64
C ARG A 112 -4.23 4.54 9.78
N LEU A 113 -3.31 4.02 8.97
CA LEU A 113 -1.91 4.45 8.97
C LEU A 113 -1.77 5.88 8.46
N LEU A 114 -2.53 6.25 7.41
CA LEU A 114 -2.53 7.60 6.85
C LEU A 114 -2.94 8.65 7.89
N ILE A 115 -4.08 8.45 8.56
CA ILE A 115 -4.61 9.41 9.54
C ILE A 115 -3.84 9.30 10.86
N GLY A 116 -3.67 8.08 11.37
CA GLY A 116 -3.12 7.85 12.70
C GLY A 116 -1.61 8.07 12.80
N VAL A 117 -0.86 7.79 11.74
CA VAL A 117 0.60 7.97 11.70
C VAL A 117 0.99 9.08 10.75
N GLY A 118 0.50 9.09 9.51
CA GLY A 118 0.87 10.07 8.50
C GLY A 118 0.56 11.50 8.92
N TRP A 119 -0.71 11.82 9.13
CA TRP A 119 -1.14 13.17 9.51
C TRP A 119 -0.62 13.56 10.90
N ALA A 120 -0.65 12.64 11.86
CA ALA A 120 -0.11 12.87 13.19
C ALA A 120 1.38 13.25 13.15
N ALA A 121 2.20 12.54 12.35
CA ALA A 121 3.62 12.85 12.20
C ALA A 121 3.86 14.22 11.55
N VAL A 122 3.09 14.57 10.51
CA VAL A 122 3.21 15.89 9.85
C VAL A 122 2.87 17.02 10.80
N VAL A 123 1.76 16.91 11.55
CA VAL A 123 1.35 17.92 12.55
C VAL A 123 2.37 18.03 13.67
N LEU A 124 2.90 16.90 14.13
CA LEU A 124 3.91 16.86 15.18
C LEU A 124 5.23 17.52 14.72
N LEU A 125 5.69 17.21 13.50
CA LEU A 125 6.87 17.85 12.91
C LEU A 125 6.67 19.36 12.78
N TRP A 126 5.49 19.77 12.31
CA TRP A 126 5.12 21.19 12.20
C TRP A 126 5.09 21.87 13.57
N TYR A 127 4.54 21.24 14.61
CA TYR A 127 4.59 21.73 15.99
C TYR A 127 6.03 21.89 16.47
N TYR A 128 6.88 20.88 16.25
CA TYR A 128 8.29 20.95 16.66
C TYR A 128 9.05 22.10 16.00
N ARG A 129 8.74 22.40 14.73
CA ARG A 129 9.40 23.44 13.94
C ARG A 129 8.83 24.85 14.16
N SER A 130 7.52 24.99 14.23
CA SER A 130 6.84 26.30 14.35
C SER A 130 6.57 26.73 15.80
N LYS A 131 6.54 25.77 16.74
CA LYS A 131 6.09 25.93 18.14
C LYS A 131 4.66 26.45 18.29
N GLN A 132 3.86 26.43 17.23
CA GLN A 132 2.47 26.86 17.26
C GLN A 132 1.54 25.73 17.70
N LYS A 133 0.55 26.04 18.54
CA LYS A 133 -0.32 25.03 19.17
C LYS A 133 -1.46 24.49 18.29
N GLY A 134 -1.64 25.03 17.09
CA GLY A 134 -2.72 24.59 16.21
C GLY A 134 -2.50 25.01 14.77
N VAL A 135 -2.88 24.13 13.83
CA VAL A 135 -2.87 24.39 12.40
C VAL A 135 -4.26 24.87 11.99
N THR A 136 -4.36 26.11 11.52
CA THR A 136 -5.62 26.63 10.95
C THR A 136 -5.76 26.15 9.51
N LEU A 137 -6.82 25.39 9.25
CA LEU A 137 -7.14 24.91 7.90
C LEU A 137 -8.01 25.96 7.18
N PRO A 138 -7.78 26.22 5.88
CA PRO A 138 -8.60 27.14 5.11
C PRO A 138 -10.04 26.64 5.02
N GLY A 139 -10.99 27.58 4.92
CA GLY A 139 -12.42 27.29 4.87
C GLY A 139 -12.86 26.46 3.66
N SER A 140 -12.07 26.43 2.58
CA SER A 140 -12.30 25.58 1.41
C SER A 140 -12.38 24.10 1.77
N ARG A 141 -11.59 23.62 2.75
CA ARG A 141 -11.58 22.20 3.17
C ARG A 141 -12.86 21.72 3.86
N ARG A 142 -13.85 22.59 4.09
CA ARG A 142 -15.14 22.19 4.67
C ARG A 142 -15.89 21.20 3.76
N THR A 143 -15.76 21.34 2.45
CA THR A 143 -16.36 20.45 1.45
C THR A 143 -15.73 19.06 1.54
N ASP A 144 -14.41 18.96 1.61
CA ASP A 144 -13.67 17.71 1.83
C ASP A 144 -14.15 16.97 3.08
N LEU A 145 -14.28 17.69 4.19
CA LEU A 145 -14.78 17.14 5.45
C LEU A 145 -16.23 16.65 5.33
N GLY A 146 -17.07 17.34 4.55
CA GLY A 146 -18.44 16.91 4.26
C GLY A 146 -18.49 15.59 3.52
N PHE A 147 -17.71 15.43 2.45
CA PHE A 147 -17.59 14.16 1.70
C PHE A 147 -17.06 13.04 2.60
N LEU A 148 -16.02 13.31 3.40
CA LEU A 148 -15.47 12.34 4.35
C LEU A 148 -16.49 11.93 5.41
N PHE A 149 -17.29 12.87 5.91
CA PHE A 149 -18.34 12.59 6.88
C PHE A 149 -19.41 11.66 6.30
N ILE A 150 -19.93 11.99 5.11
CA ILE A 150 -20.93 11.15 4.42
C ILE A 150 -20.35 9.77 4.11
N ALA A 151 -19.10 9.69 3.64
CA ALA A 151 -18.43 8.43 3.34
C ALA A 151 -18.25 7.59 4.60
N THR A 152 -17.94 8.22 5.72
CA THR A 152 -17.80 7.55 7.02
C THR A 152 -19.14 7.00 7.51
N LEU A 153 -20.22 7.78 7.40
CA LEU A 153 -21.57 7.31 7.73
C LEU A 153 -21.98 6.11 6.86
N TRP A 154 -21.70 6.16 5.55
CA TRP A 154 -21.93 5.02 4.67
C TRP A 154 -21.05 3.82 5.03
N ALA A 155 -19.78 4.03 5.39
CA ALA A 155 -18.90 2.96 5.81
C ALA A 155 -19.35 2.27 7.11
N MET A 156 -20.05 2.97 8.02
CA MET A 156 -20.62 2.35 9.22
C MET A 156 -21.65 1.26 8.87
N LYS A 157 -22.45 1.46 7.82
CA LYS A 157 -23.34 0.41 7.28
C LYS A 157 -22.56 -0.86 6.95
N LEU A 158 -21.39 -0.75 6.31
CA LEU A 158 -20.57 -1.91 5.94
C LEU A 158 -20.08 -2.69 7.16
N VAL A 159 -19.67 -1.99 8.22
CA VAL A 159 -19.21 -2.63 9.47
C VAL A 159 -20.34 -3.40 10.14
N ILE A 160 -21.55 -2.84 10.14
CA ILE A 160 -22.74 -3.47 10.74
C ILE A 160 -23.18 -4.68 9.92
N LEU A 161 -23.25 -4.53 8.59
CA LEU A 161 -23.78 -5.55 7.67
C LEU A 161 -22.75 -6.63 7.29
N LYS A 162 -21.45 -6.39 7.53
CA LYS A 162 -20.32 -7.31 7.28
C LYS A 162 -20.19 -7.82 5.84
N HIS A 163 -20.76 -7.11 4.88
CA HIS A 163 -20.57 -7.37 3.45
C HIS A 163 -20.45 -6.05 2.69
N ILE A 164 -19.86 -6.13 1.50
CA ILE A 164 -19.74 -5.01 0.56
C ILE A 164 -20.48 -5.49 -0.69
N ASP A 165 -21.57 -4.83 -1.02
CA ASP A 165 -22.34 -5.15 -2.23
C ASP A 165 -21.88 -4.28 -3.42
N LEU A 166 -22.23 -4.69 -4.63
CA LEU A 166 -21.95 -3.92 -5.85
C LEU A 166 -22.59 -2.53 -5.77
N PHE A 167 -23.75 -2.42 -5.13
CA PHE A 167 -24.38 -1.12 -4.87
C PHE A 167 -23.50 -0.23 -3.98
N ASP A 168 -22.88 -0.77 -2.93
CA ASP A 168 -21.96 0.00 -2.08
C ASP A 168 -20.75 0.49 -2.87
N THR A 169 -20.19 -0.37 -3.74
CA THR A 169 -19.11 0.03 -4.66
C THR A 169 -19.54 1.16 -5.59
N ALA A 170 -20.74 1.09 -6.16
CA ALA A 170 -21.27 2.15 -7.02
C ALA A 170 -21.46 3.47 -6.25
N VAL A 171 -21.94 3.42 -5.01
CA VAL A 171 -22.11 4.61 -4.16
C VAL A 171 -20.76 5.26 -3.84
N PHE A 172 -19.76 4.50 -3.37
CA PHE A 172 -18.41 5.06 -3.13
C PHE A 172 -17.76 5.57 -4.41
N GLY A 173 -17.91 4.86 -5.53
CA GLY A 173 -17.42 5.30 -6.83
C GLY A 173 -18.07 6.61 -7.28
N ALA A 174 -19.39 6.73 -7.15
CA ALA A 174 -20.11 7.95 -7.49
C ALA A 174 -19.70 9.12 -6.59
N MET A 175 -19.59 8.89 -5.28
CA MET A 175 -19.09 9.90 -4.33
C MET A 175 -17.69 10.38 -4.69
N PHE A 176 -16.78 9.46 -5.04
CA PHE A 176 -15.42 9.80 -5.45
C PHE A 176 -15.41 10.63 -6.74
N VAL A 177 -16.20 10.23 -7.75
CA VAL A 177 -16.32 11.00 -9.00
C VAL A 177 -16.87 12.39 -8.74
N VAL A 178 -17.94 12.52 -7.95
CA VAL A 178 -18.53 13.82 -7.60
C VAL A 178 -17.53 14.69 -6.84
N TYR A 179 -16.80 14.12 -5.87
CA TYR A 179 -15.74 14.81 -5.14
C TYR A 179 -14.64 15.31 -6.09
N ILE A 180 -14.18 14.46 -7.00
CA ILE A 180 -13.15 14.81 -7.98
C ILE A 180 -13.62 15.94 -8.91
N LEU A 181 -14.86 15.88 -9.40
CA LEU A 181 -15.44 16.94 -10.22
C LEU A 181 -15.60 18.26 -9.46
N HIS A 182 -15.85 18.18 -8.16
CA HIS A 182 -15.93 19.34 -7.28
C HIS A 182 -14.53 19.94 -7.02
N ALA A 183 -13.58 19.13 -6.57
CA ALA A 183 -12.19 19.52 -6.33
C ALA A 183 -11.52 20.08 -7.60
N ALA A 184 -11.92 19.60 -8.78
CA ALA A 184 -11.42 20.11 -10.04
C ALA A 184 -11.82 21.57 -10.34
N ARG A 185 -12.82 22.11 -9.66
CA ARG A 185 -13.31 23.49 -9.84
C ARG A 185 -12.68 24.48 -8.87
N GLU A 186 -11.96 24.01 -7.84
CA GLU A 186 -11.29 24.89 -6.89
C GLU A 186 -10.02 25.47 -7.50
N GLU A 187 -9.78 26.77 -7.26
CA GLU A 187 -8.55 27.43 -7.72
C GLU A 187 -7.35 26.85 -6.98
N HIS A 188 -6.41 26.29 -7.75
CA HIS A 188 -5.11 25.85 -7.22
C HIS A 188 -4.02 26.87 -7.52
N GLU A 189 -3.18 27.09 -6.51
CA GLU A 189 -1.94 27.83 -6.61
C GLU A 189 -0.91 27.00 -7.40
N GLU A 190 -0.04 27.68 -8.16
CA GLU A 190 0.99 26.99 -8.94
C GLU A 190 1.98 26.29 -7.99
N PRO A 191 2.45 25.08 -8.31
CA PRO A 191 3.36 24.36 -7.44
C PRO A 191 4.70 25.11 -7.33
N GLU A 192 5.17 25.33 -6.11
CA GLU A 192 6.55 25.76 -5.87
C GLU A 192 7.48 24.57 -6.10
N LEU A 193 8.10 24.53 -7.28
CA LEU A 193 8.96 23.40 -7.68
C LEU A 193 10.33 23.47 -7.00
N VAL A 194 10.71 22.40 -6.30
CA VAL A 194 12.02 22.29 -5.65
C VAL A 194 12.69 20.98 -6.04
N GLY A 195 13.96 21.04 -6.47
CA GLY A 195 14.79 19.85 -6.70
C GLY A 195 14.52 19.16 -8.06
N PRO A 196 14.32 17.83 -8.11
CA PRO A 196 14.18 17.09 -9.38
C PRO A 196 13.08 17.61 -10.35
N PRO A 197 11.89 18.01 -9.87
CA PRO A 197 10.86 18.62 -10.70
C PRO A 197 11.31 19.93 -11.39
N LEU A 198 12.14 20.74 -10.73
CA LEU A 198 12.69 21.98 -11.30
C LEU A 198 13.54 21.69 -12.55
N ALA A 199 14.39 20.65 -12.48
CA ALA A 199 15.23 20.24 -13.60
C ALA A 199 14.40 19.74 -14.79
N LEU A 200 13.29 19.06 -14.53
CA LEU A 200 12.34 18.63 -15.57
C LEU A 200 11.53 19.80 -16.14
N ALA A 201 11.16 20.77 -15.30
CA ALA A 201 10.42 21.96 -15.70
C ALA A 201 11.21 22.86 -16.66
N ALA A 202 12.54 22.89 -16.53
CA ALA A 202 13.46 23.65 -17.38
C ALA A 202 13.57 23.11 -18.83
N LEU A 203 13.05 21.91 -19.11
CA LEU A 203 13.04 21.35 -20.46
C LEU A 203 12.02 22.07 -21.37
N PRO A 204 12.25 22.11 -22.69
CA PRO A 204 11.27 22.63 -23.63
C PRO A 204 9.96 21.82 -23.55
N THR A 205 8.82 22.49 -23.70
CA THR A 205 7.47 21.94 -23.41
C THR A 205 7.21 20.56 -24.00
N ARG A 206 7.62 20.32 -25.27
CA ARG A 206 7.45 19.01 -25.92
C ARG A 206 8.25 17.92 -25.22
N LEU A 207 9.53 18.19 -24.93
CA LEU A 207 10.41 17.23 -24.28
C LEU A 207 9.97 16.99 -22.83
N ARG A 208 9.58 18.03 -22.12
CA ARG A 208 9.02 17.93 -20.76
C ARG A 208 7.83 16.96 -20.72
N ARG A 209 6.83 17.16 -21.59
CA ARG A 209 5.65 16.29 -21.64
C ARG A 209 6.00 14.83 -21.97
N ILE A 210 6.91 14.60 -22.91
CA ILE A 210 7.37 13.26 -23.27
C ILE A 210 8.07 12.60 -22.07
N VAL A 211 9.03 13.29 -21.44
CA VAL A 211 9.77 12.76 -20.29
C VAL A 211 8.85 12.49 -19.11
N THR A 212 7.92 13.39 -18.80
CA THR A 212 6.92 13.21 -17.74
C THR A 212 6.02 12.00 -18.02
N ALA A 213 5.54 11.84 -19.26
CA ALA A 213 4.74 10.68 -19.65
C ALA A 213 5.52 9.37 -19.55
N LEU A 214 6.79 9.36 -19.99
CA LEU A 214 7.67 8.19 -19.86
C LEU A 214 7.96 7.85 -18.39
N LEU A 215 8.15 8.84 -17.52
CA LEU A 215 8.33 8.63 -16.08
C LEU A 215 7.09 7.99 -15.45
N PHE A 216 5.89 8.49 -15.78
CA PHE A 216 4.65 7.87 -15.32
C PHE A 216 4.51 6.43 -15.81
N LEU A 217 4.72 6.19 -17.11
CA LEU A 217 4.59 4.85 -17.70
C LEU A 217 5.59 3.87 -17.08
N PHE A 218 6.85 4.29 -16.94
CA PHE A 218 7.90 3.49 -16.32
C PHE A 218 7.56 3.15 -14.87
N ALA A 219 7.19 4.16 -14.07
CA ALA A 219 6.89 3.96 -12.66
C ALA A 219 5.61 3.11 -12.45
N ALA A 220 4.54 3.36 -13.22
CA ALA A 220 3.34 2.54 -13.19
C ALA A 220 3.64 1.08 -13.56
N THR A 221 4.46 0.85 -14.60
CA THR A 221 4.89 -0.49 -15.00
C THR A 221 5.65 -1.18 -13.88
N MET A 222 6.59 -0.49 -13.23
CA MET A 222 7.36 -1.04 -12.11
C MET A 222 6.49 -1.36 -10.89
N ILE A 223 5.53 -0.50 -10.56
CA ILE A 223 4.57 -0.74 -9.47
C ILE A 223 3.75 -2.00 -9.77
N LEU A 224 3.12 -2.07 -10.94
CA LEU A 224 2.26 -3.20 -11.32
C LEU A 224 3.04 -4.51 -11.42
N ALA A 225 4.26 -4.47 -11.98
CA ALA A 225 5.12 -5.65 -12.06
C ALA A 225 5.61 -6.14 -10.68
N SER A 226 5.77 -5.23 -9.73
CA SER A 226 6.28 -5.53 -8.37
C SER A 226 5.17 -5.83 -7.35
N ALA A 227 3.93 -5.38 -7.59
CA ALA A 227 2.84 -5.47 -6.62
C ALA A 227 2.49 -6.92 -6.24
N GLU A 228 2.34 -7.81 -7.22
CA GLU A 228 2.01 -9.21 -6.95
C GLU A 228 3.11 -9.97 -6.19
N PRO A 229 4.39 -9.95 -6.63
CA PRO A 229 5.44 -10.65 -5.90
C PRO A 229 5.68 -10.03 -4.51
N PHE A 230 5.54 -8.71 -4.37
CA PHE A 230 5.57 -8.05 -3.06
C PHE A 230 4.46 -8.55 -2.13
N ALA A 231 3.19 -8.54 -2.59
CA ALA A 231 2.05 -8.99 -1.82
C ALA A 231 2.17 -10.47 -1.40
N SER A 232 2.59 -11.33 -2.33
CA SER A 232 2.78 -12.76 -2.09
C SER A 232 3.95 -13.02 -1.12
N GLY A 233 5.01 -12.22 -1.22
CA GLY A 233 6.16 -12.22 -0.33
C GLY A 233 5.81 -11.81 1.11
N LEU A 234 4.96 -10.80 1.29
CA LEU A 234 4.45 -10.38 2.60
C LEU A 234 3.68 -11.50 3.30
N VAL A 235 2.78 -12.19 2.58
CA VAL A 235 2.01 -13.33 3.11
C VAL A 235 2.95 -14.48 3.50
N SER A 236 3.93 -14.77 2.66
CA SER A 236 4.95 -15.80 2.92
C SER A 236 5.79 -15.47 4.16
N CYS A 237 6.22 -14.22 4.30
CA CYS A 237 7.00 -13.74 5.43
C CYS A 237 6.20 -13.79 6.74
N ARG A 238 4.93 -13.36 6.71
CA ARG A 238 4.00 -13.49 7.85
C ARG A 238 3.88 -14.94 8.29
N ARG A 239 3.64 -15.87 7.36
CA ARG A 239 3.50 -17.30 7.66
C ARG A 239 4.76 -17.86 8.33
N ARG A 240 5.94 -17.54 7.80
CA ARG A 240 7.23 -17.94 8.41
C ARG A 240 7.39 -17.38 9.82
N SER A 241 6.98 -16.14 10.04
CA SER A 241 7.04 -15.49 11.35
C SER A 241 6.07 -16.12 12.35
N THR A 242 4.86 -16.50 11.92
CA THR A 242 3.91 -17.24 12.76
C THR A 242 4.34 -18.68 13.02
N SER A 243 4.92 -19.39 12.04
CA SER A 243 5.44 -20.74 12.23
C SER A 243 6.70 -20.77 13.10
N GLY A 244 7.57 -19.76 12.96
CA GLY A 244 8.76 -19.56 13.81
C GLY A 244 8.41 -19.14 15.24
N ARG A 245 7.32 -18.37 15.43
CA ARG A 245 6.72 -18.17 16.76
C ARG A 245 6.07 -19.42 17.31
N CYS A 246 5.46 -20.27 16.49
CA CYS A 246 4.83 -21.52 16.94
C CYS A 246 5.88 -22.62 17.28
N SER A 247 7.06 -22.61 16.64
CA SER A 247 8.18 -23.47 17.04
C SER A 247 8.90 -22.96 18.28
N SER A 248 9.03 -21.64 18.46
CA SER A 248 9.64 -21.04 19.67
C SER A 248 8.68 -20.96 20.87
N ALA A 249 7.36 -20.97 20.65
CA ALA A 249 6.35 -21.06 21.71
C ALA A 249 6.18 -22.49 22.27
N ARG A 250 6.86 -23.50 21.72
CA ARG A 250 6.95 -24.85 22.29
C ARG A 250 8.17 -25.01 23.22
N PHE A 251 8.65 -23.91 23.81
CA PHE A 251 9.81 -23.89 24.70
C PHE A 251 9.61 -23.02 25.94
N ARG A 252 8.45 -23.12 26.60
CA ARG A 252 8.28 -22.78 28.02
C ARG A 252 6.89 -23.18 28.46
N TRP A 253 6.78 -24.32 29.15
CA TRP A 253 5.83 -24.62 30.23
C TRP A 253 6.03 -26.10 30.61
N CYS A 254 7.22 -26.39 31.15
CA CYS A 254 7.44 -27.58 31.96
C CYS A 254 8.36 -27.19 33.12
N MET A 255 7.82 -26.34 34.01
CA MET A 255 8.49 -26.01 35.26
C MET A 255 7.47 -25.61 36.33
N ARG A 256 6.65 -26.57 36.77
CA ARG A 256 6.20 -26.67 38.17
C ARG A 256 5.39 -27.94 38.41
N SER A 257 6.09 -28.98 38.84
CA SER A 257 5.69 -29.90 39.92
C SER A 257 6.57 -31.15 39.88
N ARG A 258 7.80 -31.07 40.40
CA ARG A 258 8.51 -32.26 40.89
C ARG A 258 8.28 -32.36 42.39
N ILE A 259 7.24 -33.09 42.76
CA ILE A 259 7.27 -33.99 43.90
C ILE A 259 7.00 -35.38 43.32
N ALA A 260 7.85 -36.34 43.68
CA ALA A 260 7.74 -37.80 43.47
C ALA A 260 8.41 -38.47 42.22
N ARG A 261 9.48 -39.21 42.56
CA ARG A 261 9.98 -40.52 42.06
C ARG A 261 10.83 -40.63 40.78
N PRO A 262 11.95 -41.40 40.82
CA PRO A 262 12.79 -41.69 39.67
C PRO A 262 12.35 -42.98 38.94
N GLY A 263 12.22 -42.93 37.60
CA GLY A 263 12.03 -44.14 36.79
C GLY A 263 11.65 -43.88 35.33
N ARG A 264 12.61 -44.14 34.43
CA ARG A 264 12.48 -44.45 32.98
C ARG A 264 11.88 -43.36 32.06
N CYS A 265 12.77 -42.67 31.33
CA CYS A 265 12.43 -42.02 30.05
C CYS A 265 12.46 -43.05 28.92
N SER A 266 11.32 -43.42 28.35
CA SER A 266 11.22 -44.07 27.04
C SER A 266 10.62 -43.08 26.03
N TRP A 267 11.38 -42.76 24.98
CA TRP A 267 10.91 -41.95 23.87
C TRP A 267 10.03 -42.80 22.96
N THR A 268 8.70 -42.69 23.11
CA THR A 268 7.76 -43.17 22.09
C THR A 268 7.30 -41.99 21.23
N ARG A 269 7.75 -41.98 19.98
CA ARG A 269 7.43 -41.01 18.95
C ARG A 269 5.99 -41.25 18.48
N SER A 270 4.99 -40.70 19.16
CA SER A 270 3.59 -40.81 18.69
C SER A 270 3.34 -39.80 17.57
N ARG A 271 3.05 -40.32 16.37
CA ARG A 271 2.35 -39.60 15.31
C ARG A 271 0.98 -39.20 15.86
N SER A 272 0.68 -37.91 15.98
CA SER A 272 -0.71 -37.47 16.00
C SER A 272 -0.91 -36.20 15.17
N LYS A 273 -1.71 -36.41 14.13
CA LYS A 273 -2.66 -35.56 13.41
C LYS A 273 -2.48 -34.04 13.43
N ARG A 274 -2.44 -33.53 12.19
CA ARG A 274 -2.84 -32.18 11.75
C ARG A 274 -4.06 -31.69 12.53
N SER A 275 -4.00 -30.44 13.03
CA SER A 275 -5.05 -29.41 12.98
C SER A 275 -4.62 -28.20 13.83
N CYS A 276 -4.76 -27.00 13.24
CA CYS A 276 -4.46 -25.64 13.73
C CYS A 276 -2.98 -25.22 13.76
#